data_AF-C6BPH2-F1
#
_entry.id   AF-C6BPH2-F1
#
_cell.length_a   1.000
_cell.length_b   1.000
_cell.length_c   1.000
_cell.angle_alpha   90.00
_cell.angle_beta   90.00
_cell.angle_gamma   90.00
#
_symmetry.space_group_name_H-M   'P 1'
#
loop_
_entity.id
_entity.type
_entity.pdbx_description
1 polymer ?
#
loop_
_entity_poly.entity_id
_entity_poly.type
_entity_poly.pdbx_seq_one_letter_code
_entity_poly.pdbx_strand_id
1 'polypeptide(L)' 'MAPTLWHCHFELDYLLSQEDTSLAEMLKGGTPVELRANLICMKAAGKRFLVVGECDKVAADGKCAGHAV' A
#
# COMPACT_ATOMS: atom_id res chain seq x y z
N MET A 1 -21.27 -12.33 10.79
CA MET A 1 -20.23 -12.48 9.75
C MET A 1 -19.62 -11.11 9.56
N ALA A 2 -18.35 -10.94 9.96
CA ALA A 2 -17.64 -9.71 9.65
C ALA A 2 -17.50 -9.61 8.12
N PRO A 3 -17.67 -8.44 7.50
CA PRO A 3 -17.54 -8.30 6.05
C PRO A 3 -16.13 -8.70 5.62
N THR A 4 -16.01 -9.49 4.55
CA THR A 4 -14.74 -9.69 3.86
C THR A 4 -14.28 -8.35 3.30
N LEU A 5 -13.31 -7.72 3.98
CA LEU A 5 -12.65 -6.52 3.51
C LEU A 5 -11.67 -6.90 2.40
N TRP A 6 -12.07 -6.67 1.16
CA TRP A 6 -11.21 -6.84 0.01
C TRP A 6 -10.20 -5.70 -0.03
N HIS A 7 -8.92 -6.04 -0.12
CA HIS A 7 -7.84 -5.09 -0.28
C HIS A 7 -6.79 -5.67 -1.22
N CYS A 8 -6.06 -4.78 -1.91
CA CYS A 8 -4.98 -5.17 -2.81
C CYS A 8 -3.64 -4.99 -2.10
N HIS A 9 -2.69 -5.88 -2.39
CA HIS A 9 -1.30 -5.73 -1.94
C HIS A 9 -0.42 -5.39 -3.11
N PHE A 10 0.34 -4.32 -2.99
CA PHE A 10 1.34 -3.92 -3.97
C PHE A 10 2.72 -3.88 -3.32
N GLU A 11 3.72 -4.45 -3.97
CA GLU A 11 5.11 -4.31 -3.53
C GLU A 11 5.55 -2.85 -3.68
N LEU A 12 6.21 -2.31 -2.65
CA LEU A 12 6.69 -0.94 -2.67
C LEU A 12 7.72 -0.72 -3.77
N ASP A 13 8.57 -1.71 -4.05
CA ASP A 13 9.57 -1.63 -5.13
C ASP A 13 8.91 -1.53 -6.51
N TYR A 14 7.84 -2.30 -6.72
CA TYR A 14 7.05 -2.20 -7.93
C TYR A 14 6.43 -0.79 -8.07
N LEU A 15 5.80 -0.27 -7.01
CA LEU A 15 5.21 1.07 -7.04
C LEU A 15 6.27 2.17 -7.28
N LEU A 16 7.43 2.07 -6.62
CA LEU A 16 8.52 3.03 -6.78
C LEU A 16 9.15 3.01 -8.19
N SER A 17 9.00 1.90 -8.93
CA SER A 17 9.42 1.79 -10.32
C SER A 17 8.44 2.39 -11.34
N GLN A 18 7.21 2.71 -10.92
CA GLN A 18 6.21 3.30 -11.80
C GLN A 18 6.49 4.78 -12.07
N GLU A 19 6.00 5.26 -13.21
CA GLU A 19 5.95 6.69 -13.50
C GLU A 19 4.95 7.41 -12.59
N ASP A 20 5.19 8.70 -12.37
CA ASP A 20 4.37 9.54 -11.48
C ASP A 20 2.90 9.63 -11.94
N THR A 21 2.65 9.58 -13.25
CA THR A 21 1.31 9.51 -13.86
C THR A 21 0.60 8.22 -13.46
N SER A 22 1.26 7.06 -13.64
CA SER A 22 0.72 5.76 -13.24
C SER A 22 0.52 5.67 -11.73
N LEU A 23 1.44 6.21 -10.92
CA LEU A 23 1.27 6.28 -9.46
C LEU A 23 0.02 7.07 -9.07
N ALA A 24 -0.24 8.20 -9.71
CA ALA A 24 -1.43 9.02 -9.44
C ALA A 24 -2.73 8.35 -9.90
N GLU A 25 -2.69 7.52 -10.94
CA GLU A 25 -3.85 6.72 -11.38
C GLU A 25 -4.12 5.55 -10.42
N MET A 26 -3.06 4.88 -9.97
CA MET A 26 -3.14 3.71 -9.09
C MET A 26 -3.45 4.08 -7.64
N LEU A 27 -2.91 5.19 -7.14
CA LEU A 27 -3.02 5.63 -5.76
C LEU A 27 -3.75 6.97 -5.70
N LYS A 28 -4.84 7.02 -4.93
CA LYS A 28 -5.60 8.26 -4.69
C LYS A 28 -5.13 8.93 -3.40
N GLY A 29 -5.28 10.26 -3.35
CA GLY A 29 -5.13 11.02 -2.09
C GLY A 29 -3.86 11.85 -1.94
N GLY A 30 -3.19 12.21 -3.05
CA GLY A 30 -2.05 13.13 -3.01
C GLY A 30 -1.50 13.43 -4.40
N THR A 31 -0.54 14.35 -4.46
CA THR A 31 0.29 14.59 -5.65
C THR A 31 1.28 13.42 -5.85
N PRO A 32 1.81 13.20 -7.06
CA PRO A 32 2.79 12.13 -7.29
C PRO A 32 4.03 12.22 -6.39
N VAL A 33 4.48 13.44 -6.09
CA VAL A 33 5.62 13.69 -5.19
C VAL A 33 5.31 13.23 -3.78
N GLU A 34 4.12 13.56 -3.25
CA GLU A 34 3.69 13.14 -1.91
C GLU A 34 3.52 11.62 -1.84
N LEU A 35 2.94 11.01 -2.87
CA LEU A 35 2.80 9.56 -2.97
C LEU A 35 4.17 8.87 -2.95
N ARG A 36 5.12 9.34 -3.76
CA ARG A 36 6.48 8.78 -3.81
C ARG A 36 7.22 8.97 -2.49
N ALA A 37 7.14 10.14 -1.87
CA ALA A 37 7.73 10.38 -0.56
C ALA A 37 7.17 9.41 0.50
N ASN A 38 5.86 9.19 0.52
CA ASN A 38 5.23 8.22 1.42
C ASN A 38 5.73 6.79 1.19
N LEU A 39 5.81 6.34 -0.07
CA LEU A 39 6.31 5.00 -0.41
C LEU A 39 7.77 4.79 0.02
N ILE A 40 8.63 5.81 -0.17
CA ILE A 40 10.03 5.78 0.28
C ILE A 40 10.10 5.68 1.80
N CYS A 41 9.32 6.49 2.52
CA CYS A 41 9.25 6.45 3.97
C CYS A 41 8.78 5.08 4.49
N MET A 42 7.78 4.47 3.85
CA MET A 42 7.32 3.12 4.20
C MET A 42 8.43 2.08 4.02
N LYS A 43 9.15 2.13 2.90
CA LYS A 43 10.27 1.22 2.63
C LYS A 43 11.41 1.42 3.65
N ALA A 44 11.74 2.67 3.98
CA ALA A 44 12.72 3.00 5.01
C ALA A 44 12.30 2.51 6.41
N ALA A 45 11.01 2.45 6.69
CA ALA A 45 10.45 1.86 7.91
C ALA A 45 10.41 0.32 7.88
N GLY A 46 10.98 -0.33 6.87
CA GLY A 46 11.07 -1.78 6.75
C GLY A 46 9.84 -2.46 6.15
N LYS A 47 8.85 -1.70 5.66
CA LYS A 47 7.71 -2.28 4.95
C LYS A 47 8.12 -2.74 3.56
N ARG A 48 7.44 -3.77 3.07
CA ARG A 48 7.61 -4.34 1.73
C ARG A 48 6.37 -4.14 0.87
N PHE A 49 5.19 -4.06 1.49
CA PHE A 49 3.91 -3.93 0.80
C PHE A 49 3.15 -2.69 1.24
N LEU A 50 2.40 -2.13 0.30
CA LEU A 50 1.28 -1.24 0.54
C LEU A 50 -0.01 -2.06 0.43
N VAL A 51 -0.85 -2.00 1.47
CA VAL A 51 -2.23 -2.48 1.42
C VAL A 51 -3.12 -1.33 1.00
N VAL A 52 -3.81 -1.48 -0.13
CA VAL A 52 -4.78 -0.51 -0.64
C VAL A 52 -6.18 -1.02 -0.33
N GLY A 53 -6.90 -0.25 0.49
CA GLY A 53 -8.19 -0.61 1.08
C GLY A 53 -8.16 -0.58 2.62
N GLU A 54 -9.32 -0.61 3.26
CA GLU A 54 -9.40 -0.70 4.72
C GLU A 54 -8.91 -2.08 5.20
N CYS A 55 -7.87 -2.09 6.03
CA CYS A 55 -7.33 -3.29 6.64
C CYS A 55 -6.86 -2.99 8.06
N ASP A 56 -7.44 -3.68 9.04
CA ASP A 56 -7.11 -3.59 10.47
C ASP A 56 -6.03 -4.61 10.90
N LYS A 57 -5.66 -5.53 10.00
CA LYS A 57 -4.71 -6.63 10.26
C LYS A 57 -3.47 -6.56 9.38
N VAL A 58 -2.83 -5.40 9.33
CA VAL A 58 -1.57 -5.22 8.60
C VAL A 58 -0.39 -5.77 9.42
N ALA A 59 0.36 -6.70 8.84
CA ALA A 59 1.56 -7.27 9.40
C ALA A 59 2.74 -6.27 9.35
N ALA A 60 3.85 -6.63 10.01
CA ALA A 60 5.04 -5.78 10.08
C ALA A 60 5.63 -5.43 8.70
N ASP A 61 5.52 -6.33 7.72
CA ASP A 61 5.97 -6.10 6.35
C ASP A 61 5.01 -5.24 5.51
N GLY A 62 3.90 -4.79 6.09
CA GLY A 62 2.89 -3.98 5.43
C GLY A 62 1.85 -4.77 4.63
N LYS A 63 1.90 -6.11 4.62
CA LYS A 63 0.89 -6.96 3.98
C LYS A 63 -0.28 -7.23 4.94
N CYS A 64 -1.47 -7.53 4.43
CA CYS A 64 -2.53 -8.05 5.31
C CYS A 64 -2.19 -9.47 5.80
N ALA A 65 -2.37 -9.71 7.10
CA ALA A 65 -2.19 -10.99 7.77
C ALA A 65 -3.41 -11.92 7.67
N GLY A 66 -4.44 -11.52 6.91
CA GLY A 66 -5.72 -12.22 6.80
C GLY A 66 -6.71 -11.79 7.88
N HIS A 67 -7.99 -11.78 7.52
CA HIS A 67 -9.10 -11.56 8.45
C HIS A 67 -9.64 -12.92 8.88
N ALA A 68 -9.80 -13.14 10.19
CA ALA A 68 -10.48 -14.34 10.68
C ALA A 68 -11.98 -14.14 10.40
N VAL A 69 -12.56 -15.06 9.64
CA VAL A 69 -13.95 -15.00 9.15
C VAL A 69 -14.95 -15.25 10.27
#